data_AF-A0A151TVK1-F1
#
_entry.id   AF-A0A151TVK1-F1
#
_cell.length_a   1.000
_cell.length_b   1.000
_cell.length_c   1.000
_cell.angle_alpha   90.00
_cell.angle_beta   90.00
_cell.angle_gamma   90.00
#
_symmetry.space_group_name_H-M   'P 1'
#
loop_
_entity.id
_entity.type
_entity.pdbx_description
1 polymer ?
#
loop_
_entity_poly.entity_id
_entity_poly.type
_entity_poly.pdbx_seq_one_letter_code
_entity_poly.pdbx_strand_id
1 'polypeptide(L)' 'IAKNPTFHERTKHIKVDCHLIRQQIQEGLVTLLHVPSANQLADVFTKSLYPNSFKLAVSKLGLHNIHAHLERGY' A
#
# COMPACT_ATOMS: atom_id res chain seq x y z
N ILE A 1 -12.53 -4.42 -28.21
CA ILE A 1 -11.87 -5.46 -27.36
C ILE A 1 -10.40 -5.50 -27.79
N ALA A 2 -9.48 -5.28 -26.84
CA ALA A 2 -8.10 -4.84 -27.10
C ALA A 2 -7.33 -5.77 -28.06
N LYS A 3 -6.77 -5.21 -29.14
CA LYS A 3 -5.97 -5.91 -30.17
C LYS A 3 -4.54 -6.25 -29.74
N ASN A 4 -4.16 -5.94 -28.50
CA ASN A 4 -2.80 -6.12 -27.99
C ASN A 4 -2.84 -7.13 -26.82
N PRO A 5 -2.12 -8.26 -26.93
CA PRO A 5 -2.15 -9.35 -25.96
C PRO A 5 -1.71 -8.90 -24.55
N THR A 6 -0.81 -7.92 -24.44
CA THR A 6 -0.35 -7.38 -23.16
C THR A 6 -1.47 -6.63 -22.42
N PHE A 7 -2.33 -5.90 -23.15
CA PHE A 7 -3.49 -5.24 -22.54
C PHE A 7 -4.58 -6.24 -22.17
N HIS A 8 -4.73 -7.33 -22.94
CA HIS A 8 -5.65 -8.41 -22.61
C HIS A 8 -5.28 -9.07 -21.28
N GLU A 9 -4.01 -9.46 -21.09
CA GLU A 9 -3.55 -10.10 -19.84
C GLU A 9 -3.67 -9.16 -18.63
N ARG A 10 -3.25 -7.89 -18.74
CA ARG A 10 -3.44 -6.92 -17.63
C ARG A 10 -4.90 -6.74 -17.25
N THR A 11 -5.79 -6.68 -18.24
CA THR A 11 -7.24 -6.58 -18.00
C THR A 11 -7.79 -7.83 -17.32
N LYS A 12 -7.26 -9.00 -17.68
CA LYS A 12 -7.63 -10.28 -17.07
C LYS A 12 -7.23 -10.33 -15.59
N HIS A 13 -6.00 -9.95 -15.25
CA HIS A 13 -5.55 -9.91 -13.85
C HIS A 13 -6.42 -8.99 -12.98
N ILE A 14 -6.68 -7.75 -13.44
CA ILE A 14 -7.55 -6.80 -12.71
C ILE A 14 -8.95 -7.40 -12.46
N LYS A 15 -9.52 -8.10 -13.46
CA LYS A 15 -10.83 -8.75 -13.33
C LYS A 15 -10.81 -9.87 -12.29
N VAL A 16 -9.77 -10.71 -12.30
CA VAL A 16 -9.61 -11.81 -11.35
C VAL A 16 -9.45 -11.29 -9.92
N ASP A 17 -8.55 -10.35 -9.71
CA ASP A 17 -8.27 -9.78 -8.38
C ASP A 17 -9.51 -9.09 -7.80
N CYS A 18 -10.23 -8.32 -8.63
CA CYS A 18 -11.47 -7.65 -8.22
C CYS A 18 -12.57 -8.66 -7.84
N HIS A 19 -12.70 -9.77 -8.57
CA HIS A 19 -13.68 -10.80 -8.24
C HIS A 19 -13.35 -11.50 -6.91
N LEU A 20 -12.08 -11.88 -6.72
CA LEU A 20 -11.62 -12.51 -5.49
C LEU A 20 -11.87 -11.63 -4.26
N ILE A 21 -11.45 -10.36 -4.30
CA ILE A 21 -11.66 -9.42 -3.18
C ILE A 21 -13.16 -9.24 -2.91
N ARG A 22 -14.00 -9.13 -3.95
CA ARG A 22 -15.45 -9.01 -3.78
C ARG A 22 -16.04 -10.26 -3.11
N GLN A 23 -15.61 -11.46 -3.48
CA GLN A 23 -16.06 -12.70 -2.84
C GLN A 23 -15.68 -12.74 -1.36
N GLN A 24 -14.43 -12.42 -1.02
CA GLN A 24 -13.97 -12.35 0.38
C GLN A 24 -14.76 -11.34 1.22
N ILE A 25 -15.18 -10.22 0.62
CA ILE A 25 -16.07 -9.25 1.29
C ILE A 25 -17.47 -9.83 1.49
N GLN A 26 -18.03 -10.50 0.47
CA GLN A 26 -19.36 -11.11 0.55
C GLN A 26 -19.42 -12.26 1.56
N GLU A 27 -18.34 -13.03 1.68
CA GLU A 27 -18.16 -14.09 2.67
C GLU A 27 -17.89 -13.55 4.08
N GLY A 28 -17.71 -12.23 4.23
CA GLY A 28 -17.42 -11.59 5.51
C GLY A 28 -16.00 -11.82 6.03
N LEU A 29 -15.11 -12.41 5.22
CA LEU A 29 -13.69 -12.62 5.56
C LEU A 29 -12.89 -11.32 5.56
N VAL A 30 -13.33 -10.32 4.79
CA VAL A 30 -12.70 -8.99 4.71
C VAL A 30 -13.77 -7.91 4.88
N THR A 31 -13.48 -6.92 5.72
CA THR A 31 -14.31 -5.71 5.85
C THR A 31 -13.56 -4.51 5.30
N LEU A 32 -14.23 -3.69 4.49
CA LEU A 32 -13.66 -2.44 3.98
C LEU A 32 -13.95 -1.30 4.95
N LEU A 33 -12.88 -0.63 5.40
CA LEU A 33 -12.96 0.58 6.20
C LEU A 33 -12.26 1.71 5.46
N HIS A 34 -12.90 2.88 5.41
CA HIS A 34 -12.30 4.06 4.81
C HIS A 34 -11.17 4.60 5.70
N VAL A 35 -10.00 4.79 5.11
CA VAL A 35 -8.86 5.45 5.75
C VAL A 35 -8.57 6.74 4.99
N PRO A 36 -8.62 7.93 5.64
CA PRO A 36 -8.24 9.18 5.00
C PRO A 36 -6.79 9.11 4.49
N SER A 37 -6.48 9.72 3.34
CA SER A 37 -5.14 9.62 2.73
C SER A 37 -4.01 10.07 3.66
N ALA A 38 -4.25 11.06 4.52
CA ALA A 38 -3.28 11.51 5.53
C ALA A 38 -2.91 10.44 6.57
N ASN A 39 -3.72 9.39 6.70
CA ASN A 39 -3.54 8.28 7.62
C ASN A 39 -3.23 6.95 6.90
N GLN A 40 -3.15 6.94 5.58
CA GLN A 40 -2.88 5.73 4.80
C GLN A 40 -1.38 5.41 4.77
N LEU A 41 -0.87 4.76 5.81
CA LEU A 41 0.56 4.47 5.97
C LEU A 41 1.14 3.60 4.84
N ALA A 42 0.31 2.77 4.21
CA ALA A 42 0.71 1.93 3.07
C ALA A 42 1.21 2.74 1.86
N ASP A 43 0.85 4.03 1.77
CA ASP A 43 1.30 4.91 0.70
C ASP A 43 2.83 5.08 0.69
N VAL A 44 3.51 4.91 1.83
CA VAL A 44 4.98 4.92 1.94
C VAL A 44 5.63 3.86 1.06
N PHE A 45 4.97 2.72 0.86
CA PHE A 45 5.50 1.58 0.11
C PHE A 45 5.03 1.52 -1.34
N THR A 46 4.01 2.29 -1.69
CA THR A 46 3.31 2.15 -2.99
C THR A 46 3.35 3.40 -3.84
N LYS A 47 3.72 4.56 -3.27
CA LYS A 47 3.70 5.85 -3.94
C LYS A 47 4.96 6.66 -3.63
N SER A 48 5.32 7.54 -4.56
CA SER A 48 6.25 8.63 -4.29
C SER A 48 5.50 9.74 -3.54
N LEU A 49 5.81 9.95 -2.26
CA LEU A 49 5.17 10.96 -1.42
C LEU A 49 5.99 12.24 -1.33
N TYR A 50 5.31 13.38 -1.16
CA TYR A 50 5.98 14.63 -0.80
C TYR A 50 6.72 14.49 0.54
N PRO A 51 7.85 15.18 0.75
CA PRO A 51 8.69 15.00 1.94
C PRO A 51 7.94 15.10 3.27
N ASN A 52 6.99 16.03 3.38
CA ASN A 52 6.22 16.22 4.62
C ASN A 52 5.26 15.04 4.88
N SER A 53 4.54 14.59 3.86
CA SER A 53 3.63 13.43 3.96
C SER A 53 4.39 12.15 4.25
N PHE A 54 5.56 11.97 3.62
CA PHE A 54 6.45 10.84 3.86
C PHE A 54 6.93 10.83 5.32
N LYS A 55 7.48 11.95 5.81
CA LYS A 55 7.95 12.07 7.21
C LYS A 55 6.83 11.78 8.22
N LEU A 56 5.62 12.32 7.99
CA LEU A 56 4.48 12.07 8.86
C LEU A 56 4.09 10.59 8.89
N ALA A 57 4.00 9.94 7.72
CA ALA A 57 3.66 8.52 7.65
C ALA A 57 4.75 7.64 8.29
N VAL A 58 6.02 7.92 8.02
CA VAL A 58 7.17 7.20 8.60
C VAL A 58 7.21 7.31 10.12
N SER A 59 6.90 8.49 10.68
CA SER A 59 6.86 8.68 12.14
C SER A 59 5.85 7.77 12.86
N LYS A 60 4.81 7.30 12.15
CA LYS A 60 3.76 6.43 12.67
C LYS A 60 4.05 4.94 12.48
N LEU A 61 5.14 4.57 11.78
CA LEU A 61 5.48 3.17 11.49
C LEU A 61 6.26 2.46 12.61
N GLY A 62 6.67 3.17 13.67
CA GLY A 62 7.42 2.58 14.78
C GLY A 62 8.81 2.08 14.38
N LEU A 63 9.48 2.78 13.45
CA LEU A 63 10.79 2.38 12.96
C LEU A 63 11.87 2.52 14.04
N HIS A 64 12.71 1.51 14.18
CA HIS A 64 13.87 1.53 15.06
C HIS A 64 15.14 1.76 14.26
N ASN A 65 15.93 2.76 14.66
CA ASN A 65 17.26 2.96 14.09
C ASN A 65 18.25 1.97 14.71
N ILE A 66 18.61 0.94 13.95
CA ILE A 66 19.58 -0.09 14.36
C ILE A 66 21.01 0.45 14.50
N HIS A 67 21.30 1.63 13.96
CA HIS A 67 22.59 2.31 14.06
C HIS A 67 22.66 3.34 15.20
N ALA A 68 21.57 3.55 15.96
CA ALA A 68 21.53 4.55 17.03
C ALA A 68 22.58 4.33 18.14
N HIS A 69 23.11 3.10 18.28
CA HIS A 69 24.20 2.81 19.22
C HIS A 69 25.58 3.26 18.73
N LEU A 70 25.77 3.42 17.43
CA LEU A 70 27.06 3.83 16.85
C LEU A 70 27.24 5.36 16.88
N GLU A 71 26.15 6.12 16.95
CA GLU A 71 26.20 7.59 16.97
C GLU A 71 26.32 8.21 18.37
N ARG A 72 26.24 7.39 19.44
CA ARG A 72 26.48 7.83 20.84
C ARG A 72 27.94 7.70 21.29
N GLY A 73 28.84 7.27 20.40
CA GLY A 73 30.24 7.01 20.70
C GLY A 73 31.21 8.13 20.33
N TYR A 74 30.73 9.31 19.94
CA TYR A 74 31.53 10.49 19.63
C TYR A 74 31.09 11.70 20.47
#